data_AF-A0A815W0P8-F1
#
_entry.id   AF-A0A815W0P8-F1
#
_cell.length_a   1.000
_cell.length_b   1.000
_cell.length_c   1.000
_cell.angle_alpha   90.00
_cell.angle_beta   90.00
_cell.angle_gamma   90.00
#
_symmetry.space_group_name_H-M   'P 1'
#
loop_
_entity.id
_entity.type
_entity.pdbx_description
1 polymer ?
#
loop_
_entity_poly.entity_id
_entity_poly.type
_entity_poly.pdbx_seq_one_letter_code
_entity_poly.pdbx_strand_id
1 'polypeptide(L)'
;MAIQDQATQTSHYRKKHSLILKDGLQFVSSLIIPVMLGVFTVVTTIHQQKTAREQRLEDLNESRHQRLEDLNESRYQRLQEENHQRDLATIVIDVANMFKKNNGSLTSDNVTATIARVKALTTFRQLDAQRNIQIIRFLYESGQLTKTAQRPSLDLSTAKFCNMDFRELAVNEKQLDELSLTGVALLNATFEDIEISNSNFANIQLNNVNFSLGTLHAIKFSFSRFNDVNLSYGQLRNVNFSSSVLVNVNFSFVSMFEVQLPLIQLKHGNFSFVVLFNGDFSSARLENVNFSGARLNNIDFSSTVLFNVDFSHSQLANVTFFRATLHRANFSFVEFYGPIFTHAQLNIVNFSSAILVSANFTDIKASYTDFEETSCVGAHFDGAVFSNCSFWLANIKRASFRKSLLEIPTLSSIVDFSFANLYGANFENASVLYNQLQGALSIQDVVLPNRTLAHDTNLINNGHADCSASSVDGWTLLRGDITTVMFDASSANCRFQLQSFDIGAAMKQHVNLSHKWDSDSWPYSEAVLRGHTSIGVSIQLTGIINERYIYAPKRLSNL
;
A
#
# COMPACT_ATOMS: atom_id res chain seq x y z
N MET A 1 77.66 72.47 117.22
CA MET A 1 76.97 72.84 115.96
C MET A 1 77.11 71.67 115.00
N ALA A 2 75.94 71.20 114.53
CA ALA A 2 75.62 70.12 113.59
C ALA A 2 76.73 69.26 112.95
N ILE A 3 76.60 67.93 113.10
CA ILE A 3 76.30 66.95 112.03
C ILE A 3 76.30 65.55 112.67
N GLN A 4 75.17 64.85 112.61
CA GLN A 4 75.05 63.41 112.89
C GLN A 4 73.75 62.91 112.23
N ASP A 5 73.83 62.19 111.11
CA ASP A 5 72.88 61.14 110.69
C ASP A 5 73.16 60.64 109.25
N GLN A 6 73.56 59.37 109.10
CA GLN A 6 73.43 58.57 107.87
C GLN A 6 73.98 57.15 108.09
N ALA A 7 73.16 56.17 108.52
CA ALA A 7 73.43 54.73 108.33
C ALA A 7 72.24 53.81 108.74
N THR A 8 71.04 53.96 108.16
CA THR A 8 69.90 53.03 108.43
C THR A 8 68.94 52.79 107.25
N GLN A 9 69.41 52.73 105.99
CA GLN A 9 68.50 52.56 104.82
C GLN A 9 68.71 51.36 103.88
N THR A 10 69.66 50.44 104.09
CA THR A 10 69.99 49.43 103.06
C THR A 10 69.31 48.07 103.13
N SER A 11 68.48 47.74 104.15
CA SER A 11 67.91 46.36 104.26
C SER A 11 66.55 46.14 103.57
N HIS A 12 65.83 47.17 103.13
CA HIS A 12 64.43 47.03 102.71
C HIS A 12 64.18 46.75 101.21
N TYR A 13 65.21 46.82 100.36
CA TYR A 13 65.04 46.79 98.89
C TYR A 13 65.07 45.39 98.24
N ARG A 14 65.64 44.36 98.89
CA ARG A 14 65.90 43.06 98.20
C ARG A 14 64.74 42.06 98.18
N LYS A 15 63.68 42.21 98.99
CA LYS A 15 62.58 41.23 99.07
C LYS A 15 61.40 41.48 98.11
N LYS A 16 61.27 42.66 97.51
CA LYS A 16 60.07 43.03 96.72
C LYS A 16 60.15 42.68 95.23
N HIS A 17 61.34 42.43 94.68
CA HIS A 17 61.51 42.23 93.23
C HIS A 17 61.32 40.79 92.72
N SER A 18 61.47 39.75 93.55
CA SER A 18 61.36 38.36 93.06
C SER A 18 59.93 37.86 92.85
N LEU A 19 58.94 38.48 93.51
CA LEU A 19 57.53 38.07 93.39
C LEU A 19 56.86 38.59 92.11
N ILE A 20 57.27 39.76 91.62
CA ILE A 20 56.62 40.43 90.48
C ILE A 20 56.96 39.77 89.12
N LEU A 21 58.12 39.10 89.02
CA LEU A 21 58.57 38.53 87.75
C LEU A 21 57.87 37.22 87.37
N LYS A 22 57.43 36.42 88.36
CA LYS A 22 56.76 35.14 88.11
C LYS A 22 55.30 35.31 87.65
N ASP A 23 54.60 36.28 88.22
CA ASP A 23 53.20 36.55 87.86
C ASP A 23 53.07 37.20 86.48
N GLY A 24 54.07 38.00 86.07
CA GLY A 24 54.11 38.59 84.72
C GLY A 24 54.28 37.56 83.59
N LEU A 25 55.06 36.49 83.80
CA LEU A 25 55.30 35.48 82.76
C LEU A 25 54.08 34.58 82.51
N GLN A 26 53.29 34.24 83.54
CA GLN A 26 52.05 33.47 83.35
C GLN A 26 50.99 34.29 82.60
N PHE A 27 50.91 35.61 82.83
CA PHE A 27 49.99 36.50 82.13
C PHE A 27 50.32 36.65 80.64
N VAL A 28 51.61 36.69 80.27
CA VAL A 28 52.02 36.77 78.86
C VAL A 28 51.72 35.45 78.13
N SER A 29 51.91 34.29 78.78
CA SER A 29 51.62 32.99 78.17
C SER A 29 50.12 32.74 77.92
N SER A 30 49.23 33.28 78.76
CA SER A 30 47.78 33.13 78.60
C SER A 30 47.19 34.06 77.52
N LEU A 31 47.90 35.11 77.12
CA LEU A 31 47.48 36.06 76.08
C LEU A 31 47.85 35.64 74.65
N ILE A 32 48.78 34.70 74.45
CA ILE A 32 49.23 34.27 73.11
C ILE A 32 48.11 33.54 72.35
N ILE A 33 47.37 32.65 73.02
CA ILE A 33 46.31 31.85 72.39
C ILE A 33 45.14 32.73 71.93
N PRO A 34 44.59 33.67 72.74
CA PRO A 34 43.54 34.59 72.31
C PRO A 34 43.97 35.50 71.16
N VAL A 35 45.21 36.00 71.16
CA VAL A 35 45.72 36.88 70.10
C VAL A 35 45.90 36.11 68.79
N MET A 36 46.43 34.89 68.83
CA MET A 36 46.55 34.03 67.64
C MET A 36 45.16 33.63 67.09
N LEU A 37 44.19 33.35 67.96
CA LEU A 37 42.80 33.11 67.53
C LEU A 37 42.18 34.36 66.89
N GLY A 38 42.44 35.54 67.45
CA GLY A 38 41.97 36.81 66.91
C GLY A 38 42.57 37.16 65.55
N VAL A 39 43.87 36.91 65.36
CA VAL A 39 44.52 37.12 64.06
C VAL A 39 44.03 36.09 63.04
N PHE A 40 43.88 34.82 63.43
CA PHE A 40 43.35 33.77 62.55
C PHE A 40 41.92 34.08 62.10
N THR A 41 41.03 34.50 63.01
CA THR A 41 39.65 34.87 62.65
C THR A 41 39.60 36.07 61.72
N VAL A 42 40.44 37.10 61.94
CA VAL A 42 40.53 38.25 61.04
C VAL A 42 41.00 37.84 59.64
N VAL A 43 42.06 37.03 59.55
CA VAL A 43 42.61 36.56 58.26
C VAL A 43 41.59 35.68 57.52
N THR A 44 40.92 34.75 58.21
CA THR A 44 39.89 33.91 57.58
C THR A 44 38.68 34.73 57.14
N THR A 45 38.30 35.77 57.90
CA THR A 45 37.18 36.66 57.53
C THR A 45 37.54 37.50 56.30
N ILE A 46 38.76 38.03 56.20
CA ILE A 46 39.24 38.77 55.03
C ILE A 46 39.31 37.85 53.81
N HIS A 47 39.80 36.61 53.97
CA HIS A 47 39.86 35.64 52.89
C HIS A 47 38.45 35.25 52.40
N GLN A 48 37.52 34.99 53.33
CA GLN A 48 36.11 34.72 53.02
C GLN A 48 35.42 35.90 52.34
N GLN A 49 35.70 37.14 52.76
CA GLN A 49 35.16 38.33 52.09
C GLN A 49 35.72 38.49 50.67
N LYS A 50 36.98 38.13 50.44
CA LYS A 50 37.59 38.20 49.12
C LYS A 50 36.99 37.16 48.17
N THR A 51 36.87 35.91 48.57
CA THR A 51 36.25 34.86 47.76
C THR A 51 34.77 35.13 47.50
N ALA A 52 34.01 35.60 48.50
CA ALA A 52 32.62 36.02 48.30
C ALA A 52 32.49 37.21 47.32
N ARG A 53 33.48 38.09 47.27
CA ARG A 53 33.49 39.23 46.35
C ARG A 53 33.86 38.80 44.93
N GLU A 54 34.76 37.84 44.78
CA GLU A 54 35.11 37.22 43.48
C GLU A 54 33.91 36.45 42.90
N GLN A 55 33.24 35.64 43.70
CA GLN A 55 32.01 34.93 43.29
C GLN A 55 30.89 35.90 42.86
N ARG A 56 30.64 36.97 43.63
CA ARG A 56 29.65 37.98 43.23
C ARG A 56 30.02 38.68 41.91
N LEU A 57 31.31 38.81 41.61
CA LEU A 57 31.78 39.43 40.38
C LEU A 57 31.60 38.48 39.18
N GLU A 58 31.82 37.18 39.38
CA GLU A 58 31.52 36.14 38.39
C GLU A 58 30.01 36.04 38.12
N ASP A 59 29.17 35.95 39.15
CA ASP A 59 27.71 35.92 39.02
C ASP A 59 27.17 37.15 38.27
N LEU A 60 27.74 38.34 38.56
CA LEU A 60 27.36 39.59 37.90
C LEU A 60 27.80 39.60 36.43
N ASN A 61 28.96 39.03 36.11
CA ASN A 61 29.47 38.91 34.75
C ASN A 61 28.68 37.89 33.94
N GLU A 62 28.33 36.73 34.50
CA GLU A 62 27.45 35.74 33.87
C GLU A 62 26.07 36.34 33.60
N SER A 63 25.46 36.97 34.60
CA SER A 63 24.16 37.65 34.44
C SER A 63 24.19 38.73 33.36
N ARG A 64 25.32 39.43 33.21
CA ARG A 64 25.52 40.44 32.17
C ARG A 64 25.70 39.82 30.80
N HIS A 65 26.41 38.70 30.69
CA HIS A 65 26.55 37.95 29.45
C HIS A 65 25.21 37.42 28.96
N GLN A 66 24.45 36.81 29.86
CA GLN A 66 23.12 36.27 29.55
C GLN A 66 22.17 37.37 29.08
N ARG A 67 22.15 38.52 29.76
CA ARG A 67 21.39 39.69 29.30
C ARG A 67 21.81 40.21 27.93
N LEU A 68 23.11 40.18 27.62
CA LEU A 68 23.61 40.64 26.33
C LEU A 68 23.22 39.67 25.21
N GLU A 69 23.22 38.37 25.48
CA GLU A 69 22.73 37.35 24.56
C GLU A 69 21.22 37.51 24.31
N ASP A 70 20.41 37.61 25.37
CA ASP A 70 18.96 37.85 25.26
C ASP A 70 18.64 39.13 24.47
N LEU A 71 19.41 40.20 24.71
CA LEU A 71 19.24 41.48 24.01
C LEU A 71 19.65 41.38 22.54
N ASN A 72 20.71 40.62 22.23
CA ASN A 72 21.16 40.37 20.87
C ASN A 72 20.16 39.51 20.10
N GLU A 73 19.63 38.43 20.71
CA GLU A 73 18.55 37.64 20.11
C GLU A 73 17.31 38.50 19.86
N SER A 74 16.88 39.28 20.86
CA SER A 74 15.75 40.21 20.72
C SER A 74 15.96 41.24 19.61
N ARG A 75 17.18 41.76 19.45
CA ARG A 75 17.53 42.67 18.34
C ARG A 75 17.49 41.96 17.00
N TYR A 76 18.01 40.74 16.94
CA TYR A 76 18.01 39.93 15.72
C TYR A 76 16.58 39.64 15.26
N GLN A 77 15.69 39.29 16.20
CA GLN A 77 14.27 39.10 15.95
C GLN A 77 13.59 40.38 15.43
N ARG A 78 13.81 41.54 16.07
CA ARG A 78 13.24 42.81 15.59
C ARG A 78 13.73 43.21 14.20
N LEU A 79 15.02 43.04 13.92
CA LEU A 79 15.59 43.34 12.60
C LEU A 79 15.00 42.43 11.52
N GLN A 80 14.78 41.15 11.84
CA GLN A 80 14.08 40.22 10.96
C GLN A 80 12.64 40.67 10.71
N GLU A 81 11.94 41.17 11.72
CA GLU A 81 10.56 41.64 11.64
C GLU A 81 10.41 43.00 10.91
N GLU A 82 11.37 43.91 11.04
CA GLU A 82 11.39 45.17 10.28
C GLU A 82 11.70 44.96 8.79
N ASN A 83 12.72 44.15 8.48
CA ASN A 83 13.02 43.78 7.09
C ASN A 83 11.83 43.03 6.47
N HIS A 84 11.19 42.16 7.26
CA HIS A 84 9.97 41.47 6.88
C HIS A 84 8.84 42.40 6.48
N GLN A 85 8.51 43.39 7.31
CA GLN A 85 7.43 44.32 7.00
C GLN A 85 7.72 45.16 5.75
N ARG A 86 8.99 45.53 5.53
CA ARG A 86 9.39 46.24 4.30
C ARG A 86 9.22 45.39 3.05
N ASP A 87 9.66 44.13 3.09
CA ASP A 87 9.56 43.24 1.93
C ASP A 87 8.10 42.98 1.59
N LEU A 88 7.28 42.62 2.59
CA LEU A 88 5.83 42.44 2.41
C LEU A 88 5.14 43.70 1.88
N ALA A 89 5.42 44.87 2.46
CA ALA A 89 4.79 46.12 2.02
C ALA A 89 5.12 46.43 0.55
N THR A 90 6.36 46.22 0.13
CA THR A 90 6.79 46.43 -1.26
C THR A 90 6.04 45.49 -2.21
N ILE A 91 5.88 44.22 -1.84
CA ILE A 91 5.14 43.23 -2.63
C ILE A 91 3.67 43.60 -2.72
N VAL A 92 3.03 43.93 -1.60
CA VAL A 92 1.61 44.30 -1.57
C VAL A 92 1.37 45.52 -2.46
N ILE A 93 2.25 46.52 -2.43
CA ILE A 93 2.16 47.71 -3.29
C ILE A 93 2.33 47.32 -4.77
N ASP A 94 3.34 46.53 -5.11
CA ASP A 94 3.60 46.11 -6.49
C ASP A 94 2.47 45.27 -7.06
N VAL A 95 1.96 44.31 -6.27
CA VAL A 95 0.83 43.46 -6.63
C VAL A 95 -0.43 44.31 -6.75
N ALA A 96 -0.74 45.18 -5.78
CA ALA A 96 -1.89 46.08 -5.85
C ALA A 96 -1.85 46.99 -7.10
N ASN A 97 -0.67 47.49 -7.47
CA ASN A 97 -0.49 48.28 -8.69
C ASN A 97 -0.76 47.45 -9.95
N MET A 98 -0.31 46.20 -10.02
CA MET A 98 -0.60 45.29 -11.13
C MET A 98 -2.09 44.93 -11.19
N PHE A 99 -2.71 44.64 -10.05
CA PHE A 99 -4.16 44.40 -9.93
C PHE A 99 -4.96 45.60 -10.46
N LYS A 100 -4.59 46.81 -10.06
CA LYS A 100 -5.31 48.04 -10.45
C LYS A 100 -5.17 48.34 -11.94
N LYS A 101 -4.03 48.02 -12.56
CA LYS A 101 -3.81 48.20 -14.00
C LYS A 101 -4.56 47.18 -14.86
N ASN A 102 -4.81 45.98 -14.34
CA ASN A 102 -5.33 44.85 -15.12
C ASN A 102 -6.68 44.31 -14.63
N ASN A 103 -7.59 45.21 -14.21
CA ASN A 103 -8.96 44.86 -13.79
C ASN A 103 -9.03 43.70 -12.78
N GLY A 104 -8.09 43.67 -11.85
CA GLY A 104 -8.03 42.68 -10.78
C GLY A 104 -7.53 41.29 -11.19
N SER A 105 -6.83 41.16 -12.32
CA SER A 105 -6.21 39.89 -12.74
C SER A 105 -4.71 40.06 -12.97
N LEU A 106 -3.92 39.13 -12.44
CA LEU A 106 -2.51 38.99 -12.79
C LEU A 106 -2.29 38.13 -14.04
N THR A 107 -3.34 37.47 -14.53
CA THR A 107 -3.24 36.40 -15.54
C THR A 107 -4.01 36.69 -16.83
N SER A 108 -4.65 37.87 -16.92
CA SER A 108 -5.46 38.28 -18.07
C SER A 108 -4.68 38.49 -19.36
N ASP A 109 -3.42 38.92 -19.27
CA ASP A 109 -2.52 39.10 -20.40
C ASP A 109 -1.15 38.47 -20.12
N ASN A 110 -0.48 38.03 -21.19
CA ASN A 110 0.72 37.22 -21.08
C ASN A 110 1.91 37.98 -20.48
N VAL A 111 2.01 39.30 -20.73
CA VAL A 111 3.13 40.11 -20.24
C VAL A 111 3.00 40.33 -18.74
N THR A 112 1.82 40.73 -18.26
CA THR A 112 1.53 40.84 -16.83
C THR A 112 1.72 39.50 -16.15
N ALA A 113 1.20 38.40 -16.71
CA ALA A 113 1.35 37.07 -16.12
C ALA A 113 2.83 36.70 -15.95
N THR A 114 3.66 37.00 -16.94
CA THR A 114 5.10 36.76 -16.88
C THR A 114 5.77 37.61 -15.79
N ILE A 115 5.47 38.90 -15.72
CA ILE A 115 6.04 39.80 -14.70
C ILE A 115 5.58 39.39 -13.29
N ALA A 116 4.29 39.14 -13.11
CA ALA A 116 3.70 38.71 -11.86
C ALA A 116 4.32 37.39 -11.39
N ARG A 117 4.49 36.43 -12.31
CA ARG A 117 5.20 35.17 -12.03
C ARG A 117 6.63 35.41 -11.58
N VAL A 118 7.42 36.18 -12.34
CA VAL A 118 8.83 36.43 -11.99
C VAL A 118 8.92 37.06 -10.60
N LYS A 119 8.11 38.08 -10.34
CA LYS A 119 8.06 38.74 -9.02
C LYS A 119 7.67 37.76 -7.92
N ALA A 120 6.60 37.00 -8.10
CA ALA A 120 6.16 35.99 -7.12
C ALA A 120 7.27 34.98 -6.81
N LEU A 121 7.91 34.41 -7.84
CA LEU A 121 9.00 33.45 -7.67
C LEU A 121 10.22 34.04 -6.98
N THR A 122 10.61 35.28 -7.28
CA THR A 122 11.72 35.95 -6.59
C THR A 122 11.40 36.22 -5.13
N THR A 123 10.16 36.62 -4.85
CA THR A 123 9.65 36.89 -3.51
C THR A 123 9.63 35.64 -2.65
N PHE A 124 9.05 34.54 -3.15
CA PHE A 124 8.96 33.30 -2.38
C PHE A 124 10.32 32.75 -1.93
N ARG A 125 11.38 33.03 -2.69
CA ARG A 125 12.75 32.64 -2.34
C ARG A 125 13.35 33.44 -1.18
N GLN A 126 12.83 34.64 -0.92
CA GLN A 126 13.33 35.54 0.12
C GLN A 126 12.59 35.37 1.44
N LEU A 127 11.45 34.67 1.43
CA LEU A 127 10.56 34.55 2.57
C LEU A 127 10.71 33.21 3.28
N ASP A 128 10.44 33.21 4.58
CA ASP A 128 10.31 32.00 5.39
C ASP A 128 9.01 31.23 5.06
N ALA A 129 8.87 30.05 5.68
CA ALA A 129 7.75 29.15 5.41
C ALA A 129 6.38 29.76 5.77
N GLN A 130 6.27 30.42 6.92
CA GLN A 130 5.01 30.97 7.42
C GLN A 130 4.51 32.12 6.54
N ARG A 131 5.43 32.96 6.07
CA ARG A 131 5.12 34.06 5.14
C ARG A 131 4.77 33.55 3.75
N ASN A 132 5.44 32.50 3.30
CA ASN A 132 5.08 31.83 2.05
C ASN A 132 3.64 31.30 2.09
N ILE A 133 3.20 30.72 3.22
CA ILE A 133 1.81 30.29 3.41
C ILE A 133 0.85 31.48 3.28
N GLN A 134 1.14 32.61 3.95
CA GLN A 134 0.29 33.80 3.88
C GLN A 134 0.14 34.34 2.45
N ILE A 135 1.23 34.38 1.68
CA ILE A 135 1.19 34.85 0.28
C ILE A 135 0.47 33.86 -0.62
N ILE A 136 0.74 32.55 -0.49
CA ILE A 136 0.03 31.51 -1.25
C ILE A 136 -1.47 31.64 -1.01
N ARG A 137 -1.86 31.84 0.25
CA ARG A 137 -3.24 32.00 0.64
C ARG A 137 -3.87 33.27 0.06
N PHE A 138 -3.18 34.41 0.16
CA PHE A 138 -3.64 35.64 -0.48
C PHE A 138 -3.85 35.47 -2.00
N LEU A 139 -2.93 34.79 -2.69
CA LEU A 139 -3.05 34.51 -4.12
C LEU A 139 -4.19 33.53 -4.43
N TYR A 140 -4.45 32.57 -3.55
CA TYR A 140 -5.59 31.66 -3.65
C TYR A 140 -6.93 32.40 -3.44
N GLU A 141 -7.07 33.16 -2.35
CA GLU A 141 -8.28 33.92 -2.01
C GLU A 141 -8.60 35.02 -3.03
N SER A 142 -7.57 35.60 -3.66
CA SER A 142 -7.73 36.56 -4.76
C SER A 142 -8.00 35.89 -6.12
N GLY A 143 -8.18 34.57 -6.15
CA GLY A 143 -8.51 33.78 -7.34
C GLY A 143 -7.36 33.71 -8.37
N GLN A 144 -6.13 34.00 -7.96
CA GLN A 144 -4.96 33.92 -8.85
C GLN A 144 -4.40 32.50 -8.91
N LEU A 145 -4.61 31.67 -7.89
CA LEU A 145 -4.22 30.25 -7.92
C LEU A 145 -5.38 29.31 -8.26
N THR A 146 -6.57 29.83 -8.52
CA THR A 146 -7.71 29.02 -8.96
C THR A 146 -7.80 29.00 -10.47
N LYS A 147 -8.11 27.83 -11.05
CA LYS A 147 -8.29 27.70 -12.50
C LYS A 147 -9.78 27.77 -12.83
N THR A 148 -10.22 28.91 -13.33
CA THR A 148 -11.61 29.09 -13.83
C THR A 148 -11.66 28.95 -15.35
N ALA A 149 -12.85 28.68 -15.90
CA ALA A 149 -13.05 28.58 -17.36
C ALA A 149 -12.64 29.84 -18.14
N GLN A 150 -12.55 30.99 -17.47
CA GLN A 150 -12.30 32.30 -18.08
C GLN A 150 -10.90 32.85 -17.81
N ARG A 151 -10.17 32.32 -16.81
CA ARG A 151 -8.85 32.83 -16.42
C ARG A 151 -7.90 31.69 -16.02
N PRO A 152 -6.69 31.62 -16.60
CA PRO A 152 -5.68 30.67 -16.16
C PRO A 152 -5.17 31.06 -14.76
N SER A 153 -4.80 30.06 -13.96
CA SER A 153 -4.10 30.28 -12.69
C SER A 153 -2.69 30.83 -12.95
N LEU A 154 -2.20 31.67 -12.06
CA LEU A 154 -0.83 32.15 -12.03
C LEU A 154 0.12 30.95 -11.95
N ASP A 155 1.00 30.84 -12.94
CA ASP A 155 1.88 29.68 -13.05
C ASP A 155 3.04 29.79 -12.04
N LEU A 156 2.94 29.00 -10.98
CA LEU A 156 3.99 28.84 -9.98
C LEU A 156 4.89 27.63 -10.24
N SER A 157 4.86 27.03 -11.43
CA SER A 157 5.78 25.94 -11.74
C SER A 157 7.22 26.37 -11.50
N THR A 158 8.05 25.46 -11.00
CA THR A 158 9.41 25.69 -10.50
C THR A 158 9.55 26.41 -9.15
N ALA A 159 8.45 26.89 -8.55
CA ALA A 159 8.50 27.36 -7.17
C ALA A 159 8.88 26.21 -6.24
N LYS A 160 9.75 26.49 -5.26
CA LYS A 160 10.15 25.54 -4.23
C LYS A 160 9.76 26.12 -2.87
N PHE A 161 8.92 25.40 -2.15
CA PHE A 161 8.51 25.74 -0.80
C PHE A 161 9.03 24.70 0.18
N CYS A 162 9.54 25.17 1.32
CA CYS A 162 10.15 24.32 2.34
C CYS A 162 9.49 24.56 3.69
N ASN A 163 9.30 23.51 4.48
CA ASN A 163 8.87 23.56 5.88
C ASN A 163 7.50 24.25 6.10
N MET A 164 6.58 24.15 5.15
CA MET A 164 5.25 24.77 5.27
C MET A 164 4.34 23.93 6.17
N ASP A 165 3.84 24.50 7.25
CA ASP A 165 2.94 23.84 8.19
C ASP A 165 1.53 24.47 8.15
N PHE A 166 0.56 23.70 7.69
CA PHE A 166 -0.84 24.13 7.55
C PHE A 166 -1.73 23.68 8.72
N ARG A 167 -1.17 23.04 9.77
CA ARG A 167 -1.96 22.51 10.90
C ARG A 167 -2.64 23.60 11.72
N GLU A 168 -2.01 24.77 11.82
CA GLU A 168 -2.51 25.91 12.61
C GLU A 168 -3.59 26.73 11.88
N LEU A 169 -3.92 26.37 10.63
CA LEU A 169 -5.01 27.02 9.92
C LEU A 169 -6.35 26.78 10.62
N ALA A 170 -7.22 27.80 10.61
CA ALA A 170 -8.57 27.65 11.13
C ALA A 170 -9.35 26.63 10.27
N VAL A 171 -10.35 25.98 10.86
CA VAL A 171 -11.08 24.86 10.23
C VAL A 171 -11.67 25.25 8.86
N ASN A 172 -12.23 26.45 8.76
CA ASN A 172 -12.77 27.01 7.51
C ASN A 172 -11.70 27.29 6.44
N GLU A 173 -10.43 27.35 6.83
CA GLU A 173 -9.29 27.66 5.97
C GLU A 173 -8.57 26.39 5.49
N LYS A 174 -8.91 25.23 6.09
CA LYS A 174 -8.44 23.91 5.65
C LYS A 174 -9.18 23.39 4.41
N GLN A 175 -10.21 24.09 3.95
CA GLN A 175 -10.99 23.75 2.77
C GLN A 175 -10.47 24.52 1.56
N LEU A 176 -9.89 23.80 0.60
CA LEU A 176 -9.30 24.35 -0.61
C LEU A 176 -9.98 23.76 -1.85
N ASP A 177 -10.58 24.61 -2.68
CA ASP A 177 -11.30 24.21 -3.89
C ASP A 177 -10.68 24.86 -5.13
N GLU A 178 -10.61 24.11 -6.24
CA GLU A 178 -10.06 24.57 -7.53
C GLU A 178 -8.60 25.07 -7.49
N LEU A 179 -7.83 24.72 -6.45
CA LEU A 179 -6.44 25.14 -6.28
C LEU A 179 -5.52 24.54 -7.36
N SER A 180 -4.66 25.37 -7.94
CA SER A 180 -3.67 24.96 -8.94
C SER A 180 -2.25 25.21 -8.44
N LEU A 181 -1.52 24.13 -8.16
CA LEU A 181 -0.10 24.13 -7.78
C LEU A 181 0.73 23.25 -8.73
N THR A 182 0.39 23.34 -10.03
CA THR A 182 1.05 22.57 -11.08
C THR A 182 2.55 22.84 -11.13
N GLY A 183 3.37 21.80 -11.13
CA GLY A 183 4.83 21.93 -11.28
C GLY A 183 5.59 22.54 -10.09
N VAL A 184 4.92 22.73 -8.95
CA VAL A 184 5.53 23.23 -7.70
C VAL A 184 6.34 22.12 -7.03
N ALA A 185 7.36 22.48 -6.24
CA ALA A 185 8.07 21.56 -5.36
C ALA A 185 7.78 21.89 -3.89
N LEU A 186 7.27 20.91 -3.13
CA LEU A 186 7.03 21.01 -1.70
C LEU A 186 7.98 20.08 -0.96
N LEU A 187 8.73 20.63 -0.01
CA LEU A 187 9.66 19.90 0.85
C LEU A 187 9.25 20.09 2.32
N ASN A 188 9.12 19.01 3.08
CA ASN A 188 8.80 19.04 4.51
C ASN A 188 7.50 19.81 4.79
N ALA A 189 6.45 19.58 4.00
CA ALA A 189 5.18 20.31 4.14
C ALA A 189 4.13 19.45 4.87
N THR A 190 3.29 20.06 5.71
CA THR A 190 2.25 19.37 6.47
C THR A 190 0.88 19.94 6.15
N PHE A 191 0.05 19.10 5.54
CA PHE A 191 -1.37 19.28 5.20
C PHE A 191 -2.23 18.24 5.94
N GLU A 192 -1.91 17.97 7.19
CA GLU A 192 -2.68 17.04 8.01
C GLU A 192 -4.12 17.53 8.19
N ASP A 193 -5.10 16.63 7.99
CA ASP A 193 -6.53 16.94 8.14
C ASP A 193 -6.99 18.08 7.21
N ILE A 194 -6.39 18.18 6.02
CA ILE A 194 -6.78 19.14 4.98
C ILE A 194 -7.96 18.59 4.15
N GLU A 195 -8.82 19.47 3.65
CA GLU A 195 -9.84 19.14 2.65
C GLU A 195 -9.51 19.84 1.34
N ILE A 196 -9.24 19.08 0.28
CA ILE A 196 -8.90 19.63 -1.04
C ILE A 196 -9.82 19.03 -2.10
N SER A 197 -10.51 19.89 -2.85
CA SER A 197 -11.42 19.49 -3.93
C SER A 197 -11.08 20.14 -5.27
N ASN A 198 -11.43 19.46 -6.37
CA ASN A 198 -11.39 19.96 -7.76
C ASN A 198 -10.04 20.58 -8.19
N SER A 199 -8.95 20.14 -7.58
CA SER A 199 -7.67 20.84 -7.65
C SER A 199 -6.68 20.19 -8.62
N ASN A 200 -5.72 20.98 -9.12
CA ASN A 200 -4.72 20.56 -10.09
C ASN A 200 -3.29 20.67 -9.54
N PHE A 201 -2.70 19.51 -9.29
CA PHE A 201 -1.35 19.31 -8.80
C PHE A 201 -0.52 18.48 -9.81
N ALA A 202 -0.83 18.58 -11.10
CA ALA A 202 -0.07 17.87 -12.13
C ALA A 202 1.40 18.31 -12.12
N ASN A 203 2.32 17.39 -12.39
CA ASN A 203 3.77 17.62 -12.36
C ASN A 203 4.32 18.11 -11.00
N ILE A 204 3.54 18.01 -9.91
CA ILE A 204 4.04 18.43 -8.59
C ILE A 204 5.18 17.51 -8.12
N GLN A 205 6.10 18.07 -7.35
CA GLN A 205 7.14 17.33 -6.66
C GLN A 205 6.92 17.45 -5.16
N LEU A 206 6.71 16.32 -4.49
CA LEU A 206 6.48 16.23 -3.06
C LEU A 206 7.61 15.43 -2.43
N ASN A 207 8.28 16.00 -1.45
CA ASN A 207 9.33 15.33 -0.68
C ASN A 207 9.06 15.54 0.81
N ASN A 208 8.91 14.44 1.55
CA ASN A 208 8.60 14.46 2.98
C ASN A 208 7.35 15.30 3.28
N VAL A 209 6.22 14.95 2.65
CA VAL A 209 4.96 15.72 2.77
C VAL A 209 3.92 14.89 3.49
N ASN A 210 3.23 15.49 4.46
CA ASN A 210 2.19 14.82 5.24
C ASN A 210 0.78 15.32 4.86
N PHE A 211 -0.05 14.45 4.29
CA PHE A 211 -1.49 14.60 4.02
C PHE A 211 -2.33 13.65 4.89
N SER A 212 -1.80 13.11 6.00
CA SER A 212 -2.53 12.19 6.86
C SER A 212 -3.87 12.77 7.30
N LEU A 213 -4.89 11.93 7.43
CA LEU A 213 -6.27 12.32 7.78
C LEU A 213 -6.95 13.26 6.76
N GLY A 214 -6.29 13.63 5.67
CA GLY A 214 -6.84 14.54 4.67
C GLY A 214 -7.94 13.92 3.80
N THR A 215 -8.85 14.76 3.33
CA THR A 215 -9.89 14.40 2.36
C THR A 215 -9.59 15.05 1.01
N LEU A 216 -9.28 14.23 0.02
CA LEU A 216 -8.89 14.65 -1.32
C LEU A 216 -9.94 14.20 -2.34
N HIS A 217 -10.60 15.17 -2.97
CA HIS A 217 -11.65 14.93 -3.96
C HIS A 217 -11.29 15.52 -5.32
N ALA A 218 -11.44 14.75 -6.41
CA ALA A 218 -11.27 15.26 -7.78
C ALA A 218 -9.89 15.93 -8.02
N ILE A 219 -8.82 15.32 -7.50
CA ILE A 219 -7.46 15.88 -7.58
C ILE A 219 -6.66 15.27 -8.72
N LYS A 220 -5.96 16.12 -9.48
CA LYS A 220 -5.04 15.69 -10.54
C LYS A 220 -3.59 15.75 -10.05
N PHE A 221 -2.99 14.59 -9.85
CA PHE A 221 -1.56 14.37 -9.57
C PHE A 221 -0.85 13.66 -10.73
N SER A 222 -1.29 13.85 -11.98
CA SER A 222 -0.65 13.19 -13.13
C SER A 222 0.77 13.72 -13.37
N PHE A 223 1.68 12.84 -13.78
CA PHE A 223 3.10 13.14 -14.04
C PHE A 223 3.89 13.70 -12.84
N SER A 224 3.40 13.45 -11.64
CA SER A 224 3.96 13.97 -10.39
C SER A 224 5.01 13.04 -9.78
N ARG A 225 5.80 13.56 -8.84
CA ARG A 225 6.79 12.79 -8.07
C ARG A 225 6.49 12.89 -6.58
N PHE A 226 6.37 11.75 -5.92
CA PHE A 226 6.16 11.63 -4.48
C PHE A 226 7.34 10.87 -3.90
N ASN A 227 8.04 11.47 -2.95
CA ASN A 227 9.07 10.82 -2.15
C ASN A 227 8.71 11.04 -0.68
N ASP A 228 8.59 9.96 0.09
CA ASP A 228 8.31 10.02 1.53
C ASP A 228 7.02 10.80 1.84
N VAL A 229 5.92 10.45 1.16
CA VAL A 229 4.63 11.14 1.33
C VAL A 229 3.68 10.29 2.16
N ASN A 230 3.12 10.89 3.21
CA ASN A 230 2.14 10.23 4.06
C ASN A 230 0.71 10.67 3.70
N LEU A 231 -0.16 9.72 3.38
CA LEU A 231 -1.60 9.91 3.10
C LEU A 231 -2.47 9.04 4.03
N SER A 232 -1.86 8.39 5.04
CA SER A 232 -2.53 7.41 5.89
C SER A 232 -3.79 7.94 6.56
N TYR A 233 -4.78 7.08 6.75
CA TYR A 233 -6.07 7.40 7.38
C TYR A 233 -6.91 8.47 6.66
N GLY A 234 -6.51 8.89 5.45
CA GLY A 234 -7.26 9.85 4.65
C GLY A 234 -8.38 9.24 3.80
N GLN A 235 -9.03 10.09 3.02
CA GLN A 235 -10.05 9.71 2.04
C GLN A 235 -9.69 10.26 0.66
N LEU A 236 -9.63 9.41 -0.35
CA LEU A 236 -9.33 9.79 -1.73
C LEU A 236 -10.50 9.41 -2.63
N ARG A 237 -11.12 10.40 -3.29
CA ARG A 237 -12.21 10.17 -4.25
C ARG A 237 -11.91 10.83 -5.58
N ASN A 238 -11.96 10.08 -6.68
CA ASN A 238 -11.71 10.59 -8.03
C ASN A 238 -10.34 11.26 -8.15
N VAL A 239 -9.30 10.62 -7.61
CA VAL A 239 -7.93 11.14 -7.62
C VAL A 239 -7.13 10.46 -8.73
N ASN A 240 -6.40 11.25 -9.52
CA ASN A 240 -5.62 10.76 -10.64
C ASN A 240 -4.12 10.88 -10.36
N PHE A 241 -3.43 9.75 -10.26
CA PHE A 241 -1.96 9.62 -10.14
C PHE A 241 -1.30 9.14 -11.44
N SER A 242 -1.98 9.17 -12.58
CA SER A 242 -1.49 8.57 -13.83
C SER A 242 -0.08 9.03 -14.22
N SER A 243 0.75 8.08 -14.65
CA SER A 243 2.14 8.32 -15.08
C SER A 243 3.04 8.98 -14.02
N SER A 244 2.70 8.88 -12.74
CA SER A 244 3.49 9.44 -11.64
C SER A 244 4.48 8.43 -11.05
N VAL A 245 5.50 8.96 -10.37
CA VAL A 245 6.50 8.17 -9.64
C VAL A 245 6.29 8.38 -8.15
N LEU A 246 6.01 7.28 -7.43
CA LEU A 246 5.72 7.27 -6.01
C LEU A 246 6.72 6.37 -5.30
N VAL A 247 7.50 6.93 -4.38
CA VAL A 247 8.52 6.24 -3.60
C VAL A 247 8.27 6.48 -2.11
N ASN A 248 8.26 5.42 -1.31
CA ASN A 248 8.04 5.48 0.15
C ASN A 248 6.74 6.21 0.51
N VAL A 249 5.65 5.91 -0.21
CA VAL A 249 4.34 6.51 0.05
C VAL A 249 3.53 5.67 1.02
N ASN A 250 2.87 6.31 1.98
CA ASN A 250 2.03 5.63 2.95
C ASN A 250 0.55 5.93 2.72
N PHE A 251 -0.19 4.92 2.25
CA PHE A 251 -1.64 4.90 2.07
C PHE A 251 -2.34 3.94 3.05
N SER A 252 -1.69 3.58 4.17
CA SER A 252 -2.30 2.65 5.12
C SER A 252 -3.63 3.19 5.66
N PHE A 253 -4.62 2.30 5.77
CA PHE A 253 -5.97 2.62 6.26
C PHE A 253 -6.74 3.69 5.47
N VAL A 254 -6.31 4.01 4.24
CA VAL A 254 -7.01 4.99 3.39
C VAL A 254 -8.28 4.38 2.81
N SER A 255 -9.34 5.18 2.70
CA SER A 255 -10.51 4.86 1.88
C SER A 255 -10.37 5.50 0.51
N MET A 256 -10.41 4.70 -0.55
CA MET A 256 -10.18 5.12 -1.92
C MET A 256 -11.36 4.72 -2.82
N PHE A 257 -11.87 5.67 -3.60
CA PHE A 257 -12.95 5.45 -4.56
C PHE A 257 -12.63 6.12 -5.89
N GLU A 258 -12.69 5.36 -7.00
CA GLU A 258 -12.40 5.87 -8.36
C GLU A 258 -11.01 6.49 -8.49
N VAL A 259 -9.96 5.79 -8.03
CA VAL A 259 -8.58 6.28 -8.13
C VAL A 259 -7.93 5.76 -9.40
N GLN A 260 -7.34 6.67 -10.18
CA GLN A 260 -6.65 6.35 -11.43
C GLN A 260 -5.14 6.31 -11.20
N LEU A 261 -4.54 5.13 -11.33
CA LEU A 261 -3.09 4.89 -11.25
C LEU A 261 -2.52 4.17 -12.50
N PRO A 262 -2.98 4.43 -13.74
CA PRO A 262 -2.38 3.78 -14.89
C PRO A 262 -0.95 4.27 -15.10
N LEU A 263 -0.07 3.36 -15.54
CA LEU A 263 1.34 3.65 -15.86
C LEU A 263 2.17 4.20 -14.68
N ILE A 264 1.71 4.07 -13.43
CA ILE A 264 2.48 4.54 -12.29
C ILE A 264 3.74 3.71 -12.06
N GLN A 265 4.75 4.32 -11.44
CA GLN A 265 5.90 3.62 -10.87
C GLN A 265 5.84 3.76 -9.35
N LEU A 266 5.50 2.69 -8.66
CA LEU A 266 5.37 2.64 -7.20
C LEU A 266 6.48 1.79 -6.61
N LYS A 267 7.26 2.37 -5.68
CA LYS A 267 8.29 1.67 -4.92
C LYS A 267 8.08 1.86 -3.43
N HIS A 268 8.16 0.78 -2.66
CA HIS A 268 8.04 0.83 -1.19
C HIS A 268 6.73 1.49 -0.71
N GLY A 269 5.65 1.30 -1.47
CA GLY A 269 4.33 1.85 -1.12
C GLY A 269 3.65 1.00 -0.05
N ASN A 270 3.08 1.63 0.97
CA ASN A 270 2.28 0.96 1.98
C ASN A 270 0.78 1.20 1.74
N PHE A 271 0.06 0.16 1.31
CA PHE A 271 -1.39 0.10 1.11
C PHE A 271 -2.05 -0.87 2.11
N SER A 272 -1.38 -1.19 3.23
CA SER A 272 -1.92 -2.12 4.22
C SER A 272 -3.28 -1.64 4.74
N PHE A 273 -4.26 -2.54 4.78
CA PHE A 273 -5.62 -2.25 5.24
C PHE A 273 -6.35 -1.12 4.48
N VAL A 274 -5.93 -0.82 3.24
CA VAL A 274 -6.66 0.12 2.37
C VAL A 274 -8.02 -0.48 2.00
N VAL A 275 -9.02 0.39 1.85
CA VAL A 275 -10.30 0.04 1.21
C VAL A 275 -10.33 0.74 -0.14
N LEU A 276 -10.22 -0.01 -1.23
CA LEU A 276 -10.15 0.54 -2.58
C LEU A 276 -11.28 -0.03 -3.46
N PHE A 277 -12.05 0.89 -4.04
CA PHE A 277 -13.11 0.61 -5.00
C PHE A 277 -12.84 1.31 -6.33
N ASN A 278 -13.06 0.61 -7.44
CA ASN A 278 -12.95 1.15 -8.80
C ASN A 278 -11.56 1.78 -9.08
N GLY A 279 -10.49 1.02 -8.81
CA GLY A 279 -9.12 1.46 -9.00
C GLY A 279 -8.52 0.93 -10.31
N ASP A 280 -7.71 1.75 -10.98
CA ASP A 280 -7.00 1.37 -12.20
C ASP A 280 -5.49 1.42 -11.98
N PHE A 281 -4.82 0.26 -11.92
CA PHE A 281 -3.36 0.10 -11.88
C PHE A 281 -2.82 -0.46 -13.20
N SER A 282 -3.56 -0.35 -14.29
CA SER A 282 -3.18 -0.94 -15.57
C SER A 282 -1.83 -0.42 -16.05
N SER A 283 -1.00 -1.34 -16.53
CA SER A 283 0.37 -1.05 -16.99
C SER A 283 1.29 -0.39 -15.95
N ALA A 284 0.95 -0.45 -14.65
CA ALA A 284 1.79 0.05 -13.58
C ALA A 284 3.03 -0.84 -13.33
N ARG A 285 4.01 -0.29 -12.61
CA ARG A 285 5.15 -1.02 -12.06
C ARG A 285 5.15 -0.87 -10.56
N LEU A 286 4.97 -1.98 -9.84
CA LEU A 286 4.87 -2.05 -8.39
C LEU A 286 6.05 -2.86 -7.84
N GLU A 287 6.88 -2.24 -7.01
CA GLU A 287 8.07 -2.85 -6.42
C GLU A 287 8.04 -2.70 -4.89
N ASN A 288 8.12 -3.82 -4.16
CA ASN A 288 8.12 -3.82 -2.69
C ASN A 288 6.89 -3.12 -2.10
N VAL A 289 5.70 -3.41 -2.63
CA VAL A 289 4.44 -2.75 -2.24
C VAL A 289 3.65 -3.66 -1.30
N ASN A 290 3.09 -3.09 -0.24
CA ASN A 290 2.31 -3.84 0.75
C ASN A 290 0.80 -3.55 0.61
N PHE A 291 0.02 -4.52 0.17
CA PHE A 291 -1.46 -4.56 0.19
C PHE A 291 -2.02 -5.52 1.25
N SER A 292 -1.24 -5.91 2.26
CA SER A 292 -1.66 -6.87 3.29
C SER A 292 -2.95 -6.40 3.99
N GLY A 293 -3.93 -7.29 4.12
CA GLY A 293 -5.22 -6.98 4.77
C GLY A 293 -6.09 -5.96 4.03
N ALA A 294 -5.76 -5.60 2.78
CA ALA A 294 -6.56 -4.68 1.99
C ALA A 294 -7.90 -5.27 1.57
N ARG A 295 -8.88 -4.41 1.30
CA ARG A 295 -10.14 -4.74 0.63
C ARG A 295 -10.14 -4.09 -0.75
N LEU A 296 -10.00 -4.90 -1.79
CA LEU A 296 -9.88 -4.46 -3.17
C LEU A 296 -11.09 -4.93 -3.97
N ASN A 297 -11.87 -4.00 -4.48
CA ASN A 297 -13.06 -4.31 -5.28
C ASN A 297 -13.04 -3.56 -6.62
N ASN A 298 -13.22 -4.31 -7.71
CA ASN A 298 -13.25 -3.79 -9.07
C ASN A 298 -11.93 -3.08 -9.43
N ILE A 299 -10.81 -3.81 -9.28
CA ILE A 299 -9.47 -3.28 -9.51
C ILE A 299 -8.85 -3.89 -10.75
N ASP A 300 -8.25 -3.04 -11.58
CA ASP A 300 -7.54 -3.46 -12.79
C ASP A 300 -6.01 -3.45 -12.58
N PHE A 301 -5.38 -4.63 -12.51
CA PHE A 301 -3.92 -4.83 -12.56
C PHE A 301 -3.46 -5.40 -13.91
N SER A 302 -4.20 -5.13 -15.00
CA SER A 302 -3.87 -5.65 -16.32
C SER A 302 -2.54 -5.10 -16.83
N SER A 303 -1.70 -5.98 -17.36
CA SER A 303 -0.35 -5.65 -17.87
C SER A 303 0.57 -4.99 -16.83
N THR A 304 0.27 -5.13 -15.54
CA THR A 304 1.09 -4.60 -14.44
C THR A 304 2.31 -5.49 -14.20
N VAL A 305 3.43 -4.89 -13.83
CA VAL A 305 4.62 -5.60 -13.33
C VAL A 305 4.64 -5.49 -11.81
N LEU A 306 4.53 -6.63 -11.12
CA LEU A 306 4.55 -6.74 -9.66
C LEU A 306 5.81 -7.48 -9.23
N PHE A 307 6.68 -6.82 -8.48
CA PHE A 307 7.88 -7.40 -7.90
C PHE A 307 7.84 -7.27 -6.38
N ASN A 308 7.84 -8.41 -5.68
CA ASN A 308 7.81 -8.46 -4.22
C ASN A 308 6.62 -7.67 -3.63
N VAL A 309 5.42 -7.94 -4.15
CA VAL A 309 4.17 -7.28 -3.71
C VAL A 309 3.40 -8.21 -2.78
N ASP A 310 2.97 -7.70 -1.63
CA ASP A 310 2.27 -8.49 -0.62
C ASP A 310 0.76 -8.21 -0.62
N PHE A 311 -0.05 -9.18 -1.00
CA PHE A 311 -1.51 -9.18 -0.91
C PHE A 311 -2.02 -10.07 0.23
N SER A 312 -1.16 -10.56 1.13
CA SER A 312 -1.57 -11.52 2.16
C SER A 312 -2.75 -11.04 3.00
N HIS A 313 -3.65 -11.97 3.33
CA HIS A 313 -4.87 -11.69 4.10
C HIS A 313 -5.81 -10.64 3.48
N SER A 314 -5.65 -10.29 2.20
CA SER A 314 -6.55 -9.35 1.53
C SER A 314 -7.83 -10.02 1.05
N GLN A 315 -8.88 -9.20 0.89
CA GLN A 315 -10.16 -9.60 0.29
C GLN A 315 -10.24 -8.98 -1.10
N LEU A 316 -10.33 -9.83 -2.13
CA LEU A 316 -10.31 -9.42 -3.52
C LEU A 316 -11.64 -9.79 -4.19
N ALA A 317 -12.30 -8.82 -4.81
CA ALA A 317 -13.54 -9.02 -5.55
C ALA A 317 -13.48 -8.30 -6.91
N ASN A 318 -13.81 -8.98 -7.99
CA ASN A 318 -13.75 -8.42 -9.35
C ASN A 318 -12.39 -7.78 -9.68
N VAL A 319 -11.30 -8.44 -9.30
CA VAL A 319 -9.93 -7.98 -9.60
C VAL A 319 -9.38 -8.75 -10.80
N THR A 320 -8.66 -8.06 -11.69
CA THR A 320 -8.01 -8.67 -12.86
C THR A 320 -6.50 -8.44 -12.84
N PHE A 321 -5.75 -9.50 -13.18
CA PHE A 321 -4.31 -9.56 -13.39
C PHE A 321 -4.01 -10.00 -14.84
N PHE A 322 -4.90 -9.67 -15.79
CA PHE A 322 -4.77 -10.04 -17.20
C PHE A 322 -3.41 -9.60 -17.77
N ARG A 323 -2.62 -10.54 -18.31
CA ARG A 323 -1.26 -10.29 -18.84
C ARG A 323 -0.29 -9.65 -17.83
N ALA A 324 -0.56 -9.72 -16.53
CA ALA A 324 0.35 -9.20 -15.53
C ALA A 324 1.60 -10.09 -15.38
N THR A 325 2.70 -9.49 -14.94
CA THR A 325 3.93 -10.20 -14.56
C THR A 325 4.10 -10.12 -13.05
N LEU A 326 4.01 -11.25 -12.36
CA LEU A 326 4.10 -11.37 -10.92
C LEU A 326 5.38 -12.12 -10.56
N HIS A 327 6.29 -11.46 -9.88
CA HIS A 327 7.51 -12.05 -9.36
C HIS A 327 7.59 -11.85 -7.84
N ARG A 328 7.69 -12.94 -7.07
CA ARG A 328 7.73 -12.90 -5.60
C ARG A 328 6.51 -12.23 -4.97
N ALA A 329 5.36 -12.30 -5.65
CA ALA A 329 4.11 -11.78 -5.09
C ALA A 329 3.54 -12.76 -4.06
N ASN A 330 2.99 -12.23 -2.96
CA ASN A 330 2.39 -13.03 -1.90
C ASN A 330 0.88 -12.85 -1.89
N PHE A 331 0.13 -13.93 -2.08
CA PHE A 331 -1.33 -14.02 -1.99
C PHE A 331 -1.76 -15.02 -0.90
N SER A 332 -0.88 -15.33 0.06
CA SER A 332 -1.22 -16.26 1.12
C SER A 332 -2.45 -15.81 1.91
N PHE A 333 -3.36 -16.74 2.22
CA PHE A 333 -4.61 -16.47 2.95
C PHE A 333 -5.55 -15.44 2.31
N VAL A 334 -5.45 -15.23 0.99
CA VAL A 334 -6.36 -14.35 0.26
C VAL A 334 -7.71 -15.02 0.01
N GLU A 335 -8.78 -14.25 0.13
CA GLU A 335 -10.13 -14.66 -0.29
C GLU A 335 -10.47 -14.01 -1.63
N PHE A 336 -10.57 -14.82 -2.70
CA PHE A 336 -10.75 -14.30 -4.06
C PHE A 336 -11.62 -15.23 -4.92
N TYR A 337 -12.85 -14.81 -5.17
CA TYR A 337 -13.82 -15.56 -5.97
C TYR A 337 -13.79 -15.07 -7.42
N GLY A 338 -13.55 -15.99 -8.36
CA GLY A 338 -13.50 -15.70 -9.80
C GLY A 338 -12.36 -14.78 -10.26
N PRO A 339 -11.13 -14.86 -9.71
CA PRO A 339 -10.04 -13.99 -10.15
C PRO A 339 -9.62 -14.23 -11.59
N ILE A 340 -9.18 -13.17 -12.29
CA ILE A 340 -8.72 -13.28 -13.68
C ILE A 340 -7.20 -13.13 -13.73
N PHE A 341 -6.48 -14.21 -14.00
CA PHE A 341 -5.03 -14.25 -14.22
C PHE A 341 -4.68 -14.63 -15.68
N THR A 342 -5.63 -14.56 -16.62
CA THR A 342 -5.42 -15.02 -17.99
C THR A 342 -4.18 -14.39 -18.63
N HIS A 343 -3.33 -15.23 -19.24
CA HIS A 343 -2.03 -14.87 -19.82
C HIS A 343 -0.99 -14.26 -18.85
N ALA A 344 -1.17 -14.38 -17.54
CA ALA A 344 -0.21 -13.87 -16.56
C ALA A 344 1.06 -14.73 -16.48
N GLN A 345 2.16 -14.09 -16.08
CA GLN A 345 3.41 -14.76 -15.73
C GLN A 345 3.55 -14.77 -14.21
N LEU A 346 3.65 -15.95 -13.61
CA LEU A 346 3.74 -16.17 -12.17
C LEU A 346 5.11 -16.79 -11.86
N ASN A 347 5.99 -16.09 -11.18
CA ASN A 347 7.32 -16.58 -10.84
C ASN A 347 7.60 -16.40 -9.34
N ILE A 348 7.80 -17.49 -8.61
CA ILE A 348 7.96 -17.49 -7.14
C ILE A 348 6.75 -16.80 -6.48
N VAL A 349 5.54 -17.06 -6.97
CA VAL A 349 4.32 -16.50 -6.38
C VAL A 349 3.82 -17.43 -5.28
N ASN A 350 3.41 -16.88 -4.15
CA ASN A 350 2.85 -17.65 -3.05
C ASN A 350 1.32 -17.53 -3.03
N PHE A 351 0.58 -18.62 -3.21
CA PHE A 351 -0.87 -18.70 -3.01
C PHE A 351 -1.24 -19.54 -1.77
N SER A 352 -0.29 -19.88 -0.90
CA SER A 352 -0.50 -20.80 0.21
C SER A 352 -1.75 -20.48 1.04
N SER A 353 -2.62 -21.47 1.23
CA SER A 353 -3.88 -21.36 1.97
C SER A 353 -4.86 -20.29 1.40
N ALA A 354 -4.73 -19.88 0.14
CA ALA A 354 -5.66 -18.97 -0.50
C ALA A 354 -6.96 -19.67 -0.97
N ILE A 355 -8.03 -18.89 -1.10
CA ILE A 355 -9.30 -19.32 -1.68
C ILE A 355 -9.44 -18.68 -3.06
N LEU A 356 -9.28 -19.49 -4.11
CA LEU A 356 -9.24 -19.10 -5.53
C LEU A 356 -10.32 -19.86 -6.33
N VAL A 357 -11.53 -19.92 -5.79
CA VAL A 357 -12.65 -20.65 -6.41
C VAL A 357 -13.03 -20.01 -7.74
N SER A 358 -13.18 -20.84 -8.78
CA SER A 358 -13.48 -20.43 -10.16
C SER A 358 -12.47 -19.45 -10.76
N ALA A 359 -11.23 -19.48 -10.28
CA ALA A 359 -10.14 -18.67 -10.81
C ALA A 359 -9.84 -18.97 -12.27
N ASN A 360 -9.61 -17.94 -13.07
CA ASN A 360 -9.20 -18.08 -14.46
C ASN A 360 -7.69 -17.89 -14.60
N PHE A 361 -6.98 -19.01 -14.68
CA PHE A 361 -5.55 -19.15 -14.94
C PHE A 361 -5.27 -19.63 -16.38
N THR A 362 -6.15 -19.32 -17.34
CA THR A 362 -5.96 -19.74 -18.73
C THR A 362 -4.66 -19.16 -19.30
N ASP A 363 -3.86 -19.99 -19.97
CA ASP A 363 -2.60 -19.65 -20.63
C ASP A 363 -1.57 -18.95 -19.72
N ILE A 364 -1.58 -19.24 -18.42
CA ILE A 364 -0.54 -18.73 -17.51
C ILE A 364 0.80 -19.44 -17.74
N LYS A 365 1.87 -18.77 -17.32
CA LYS A 365 3.19 -19.40 -17.13
C LYS A 365 3.57 -19.30 -15.67
N ALA A 366 3.51 -20.40 -14.94
CA ALA A 366 3.87 -20.49 -13.53
C ALA A 366 5.20 -21.21 -13.34
N SER A 367 6.10 -20.61 -12.56
CA SER A 367 7.40 -21.20 -12.22
C SER A 367 7.68 -20.98 -10.74
N TYR A 368 8.00 -22.05 -10.00
CA TYR A 368 8.22 -21.99 -8.55
C TYR A 368 7.06 -21.36 -7.77
N THR A 369 5.84 -21.44 -8.32
CA THR A 369 4.62 -20.95 -7.66
C THR A 369 4.12 -21.97 -6.66
N ASP A 370 3.74 -21.50 -5.48
CA ASP A 370 3.23 -22.32 -4.39
C ASP A 370 1.70 -22.24 -4.32
N PHE A 371 1.01 -23.36 -4.53
CA PHE A 371 -0.42 -23.54 -4.35
C PHE A 371 -0.75 -24.42 -3.13
N GLU A 372 0.17 -24.54 -2.16
CA GLU A 372 -0.05 -25.35 -0.96
C GLU A 372 -1.34 -24.97 -0.23
N GLU A 373 -2.14 -25.97 0.17
CA GLU A 373 -3.43 -25.80 0.87
C GLU A 373 -4.43 -24.85 0.16
N THR A 374 -4.22 -24.55 -1.11
CA THR A 374 -5.05 -23.58 -1.86
C THR A 374 -6.34 -24.25 -2.33
N SER A 375 -7.46 -23.53 -2.22
CA SER A 375 -8.73 -23.96 -2.83
C SER A 375 -8.88 -23.39 -4.23
N CYS A 376 -8.69 -24.23 -5.25
CA CYS A 376 -8.82 -23.91 -6.67
C CYS A 376 -10.03 -24.62 -7.29
N VAL A 377 -11.10 -24.84 -6.52
CA VAL A 377 -12.29 -25.57 -6.99
C VAL A 377 -12.88 -24.85 -8.20
N GLY A 378 -13.08 -25.58 -9.30
CA GLY A 378 -13.64 -25.02 -10.54
C GLY A 378 -12.71 -24.05 -11.29
N ALA A 379 -11.44 -23.94 -10.91
CA ALA A 379 -10.50 -23.05 -11.58
C ALA A 379 -10.17 -23.53 -13.02
N HIS A 380 -9.87 -22.58 -13.91
CA HIS A 380 -9.51 -22.85 -15.30
C HIS A 380 -8.00 -22.66 -15.50
N PHE A 381 -7.26 -23.74 -15.63
CA PHE A 381 -5.82 -23.81 -15.97
C PHE A 381 -5.61 -24.25 -17.42
N ASP A 382 -6.55 -23.98 -18.31
CA ASP A 382 -6.47 -24.39 -19.71
C ASP A 382 -5.25 -23.73 -20.39
N GLY A 383 -4.42 -24.52 -21.09
CA GLY A 383 -3.19 -24.03 -21.72
C GLY A 383 -2.10 -23.55 -20.77
N ALA A 384 -2.30 -23.68 -19.45
CA ALA A 384 -1.32 -23.25 -18.45
C ALA A 384 -0.03 -24.09 -18.51
N VAL A 385 1.10 -23.45 -18.24
CA VAL A 385 2.41 -24.09 -18.10
C VAL A 385 2.87 -23.97 -16.66
N PHE A 386 3.14 -25.10 -16.01
CA PHE A 386 3.66 -25.17 -14.65
C PHE A 386 5.06 -25.79 -14.66
N SER A 387 6.03 -25.09 -14.07
CA SER A 387 7.40 -25.61 -13.89
C SER A 387 7.80 -25.49 -12.42
N ASN A 388 8.12 -26.61 -11.78
CA ASN A 388 8.52 -26.66 -10.36
C ASN A 388 7.52 -26.00 -9.39
N CYS A 389 6.22 -26.13 -9.63
CA CYS A 389 5.16 -25.63 -8.74
C CYS A 389 4.83 -26.63 -7.63
N SER A 390 4.36 -26.13 -6.48
CA SER A 390 3.80 -26.95 -5.40
C SER A 390 2.27 -26.96 -5.48
N PHE A 391 1.67 -28.13 -5.30
CA PHE A 391 0.22 -28.31 -5.13
C PHE A 391 -0.09 -29.13 -3.86
N TRP A 392 0.82 -29.14 -2.89
CA TRP A 392 0.66 -29.93 -1.67
C TRP A 392 -0.67 -29.57 -0.97
N LEU A 393 -1.54 -30.57 -0.71
CA LEU A 393 -2.87 -30.36 -0.12
C LEU A 393 -3.79 -29.37 -0.87
N ALA A 394 -3.49 -29.02 -2.12
CA ALA A 394 -4.34 -28.14 -2.92
C ALA A 394 -5.65 -28.84 -3.29
N ASN A 395 -6.77 -28.13 -3.18
CA ASN A 395 -8.06 -28.61 -3.63
C ASN A 395 -8.33 -28.13 -5.07
N ILE A 396 -8.06 -29.00 -6.04
CA ILE A 396 -8.23 -28.75 -7.47
C ILE A 396 -9.45 -29.46 -8.08
N LYS A 397 -10.42 -29.86 -7.24
CA LYS A 397 -11.62 -30.56 -7.72
C LYS A 397 -12.39 -29.70 -8.71
N ARG A 398 -12.89 -30.34 -9.78
CA ARG A 398 -13.63 -29.68 -10.87
C ARG A 398 -12.83 -28.64 -11.66
N ALA A 399 -11.53 -28.52 -11.43
CA ALA A 399 -10.69 -27.62 -12.20
C ALA A 399 -10.48 -28.15 -13.64
N SER A 400 -10.26 -27.24 -14.58
CA SER A 400 -9.93 -27.56 -15.97
C SER A 400 -8.42 -27.39 -16.19
N PHE A 401 -7.76 -28.39 -16.75
CA PHE A 401 -6.33 -28.40 -17.07
C PHE A 401 -6.12 -28.70 -18.56
N ARG A 402 -7.09 -28.35 -19.42
CA ARG A 402 -7.07 -28.79 -20.82
C ARG A 402 -5.84 -28.25 -21.52
N LYS A 403 -5.10 -29.11 -22.21
CA LYS A 403 -3.88 -28.72 -22.95
C LYS A 403 -2.84 -28.01 -22.08
N SER A 404 -2.88 -28.20 -20.76
CA SER A 404 -1.87 -27.67 -19.85
C SER A 404 -0.59 -28.51 -19.91
N LEU A 405 0.53 -27.93 -19.50
CA LEU A 405 1.83 -28.58 -19.38
C LEU A 405 2.27 -28.56 -17.92
N LEU A 406 2.51 -29.74 -17.34
CA LEU A 406 2.96 -29.91 -15.97
C LEU A 406 4.38 -30.49 -15.95
N GLU A 407 5.36 -29.62 -15.76
CA GLU A 407 6.77 -29.95 -15.52
C GLU A 407 7.05 -29.89 -14.02
N ILE A 408 6.51 -30.85 -13.28
CA ILE A 408 6.54 -30.89 -11.81
C ILE A 408 7.18 -32.21 -11.35
N PRO A 409 8.50 -32.24 -11.15
CA PRO A 409 9.24 -33.48 -10.88
C PRO A 409 8.76 -34.24 -9.64
N THR A 410 8.19 -33.52 -8.67
CA THR A 410 7.65 -34.08 -7.42
C THR A 410 6.23 -33.55 -7.19
N LEU A 411 5.28 -34.05 -7.98
CA LEU A 411 3.87 -33.89 -7.66
C LEU A 411 3.53 -34.80 -6.48
N SER A 412 3.07 -34.21 -5.38
CA SER A 412 2.72 -34.97 -4.19
C SER A 412 1.63 -36.00 -4.49
N SER A 413 1.79 -37.21 -3.95
CA SER A 413 0.81 -38.31 -4.09
C SER A 413 -0.57 -38.00 -3.51
N ILE A 414 -0.70 -36.94 -2.71
CA ILE A 414 -1.96 -36.53 -2.08
C ILE A 414 -2.84 -35.65 -3.00
N VAL A 415 -2.29 -35.14 -4.11
CA VAL A 415 -3.05 -34.32 -5.05
C VAL A 415 -4.13 -35.18 -5.72
N ASP A 416 -5.38 -34.72 -5.64
CA ASP A 416 -6.57 -35.41 -6.13
C ASP A 416 -7.17 -34.68 -7.35
N PHE A 417 -7.10 -35.30 -8.53
CA PHE A 417 -7.69 -34.78 -9.77
C PHE A 417 -9.14 -35.23 -9.99
N SER A 418 -9.83 -35.73 -8.96
CA SER A 418 -11.25 -36.10 -9.06
C SER A 418 -12.09 -34.94 -9.63
N PHE A 419 -12.91 -35.28 -10.62
CA PHE A 419 -13.77 -34.39 -11.39
C PHE A 419 -13.06 -33.31 -12.21
N ALA A 420 -11.72 -33.31 -12.27
CA ALA A 420 -10.97 -32.37 -13.10
C ALA A 420 -11.04 -32.75 -14.59
N ASN A 421 -11.00 -31.77 -15.48
CA ASN A 421 -10.90 -32.00 -16.92
C ASN A 421 -9.43 -31.92 -17.37
N LEU A 422 -8.83 -33.06 -17.70
CA LEU A 422 -7.43 -33.16 -18.07
C LEU A 422 -7.22 -33.28 -19.60
N TYR A 423 -8.25 -33.05 -20.43
CA TYR A 423 -8.16 -33.28 -21.87
C TYR A 423 -6.92 -32.64 -22.51
N GLY A 424 -6.04 -33.46 -23.10
CA GLY A 424 -4.81 -33.02 -23.75
C GLY A 424 -3.72 -32.50 -22.81
N ALA A 425 -3.85 -32.65 -21.48
CA ALA A 425 -2.83 -32.21 -20.53
C ALA A 425 -1.55 -33.05 -20.66
N ASN A 426 -0.39 -32.45 -20.41
CA ASN A 426 0.90 -33.11 -20.51
C ASN A 426 1.57 -33.24 -19.14
N PHE A 427 1.73 -34.50 -18.70
CA PHE A 427 2.41 -34.91 -17.47
C PHE A 427 3.73 -35.67 -17.75
N GLU A 428 4.31 -35.57 -18.95
CA GLU A 428 5.57 -36.25 -19.31
C GLU A 428 6.67 -36.02 -18.27
N ASN A 429 6.76 -34.79 -17.74
CA ASN A 429 7.76 -34.38 -16.77
C ASN A 429 7.18 -34.24 -15.35
N ALA A 430 6.06 -34.89 -15.06
CA ALA A 430 5.43 -34.88 -13.74
C ALA A 430 5.39 -36.27 -13.09
N SER A 431 5.53 -36.35 -11.77
CA SER A 431 5.38 -37.61 -11.03
C SER A 431 3.92 -37.87 -10.66
N VAL A 432 3.10 -38.34 -11.61
CA VAL A 432 1.69 -38.65 -11.36
C VAL A 432 1.49 -40.14 -11.06
N LEU A 433 0.83 -40.44 -9.95
CA LEU A 433 0.37 -41.78 -9.62
C LEU A 433 -1.05 -42.01 -10.15
N TYR A 434 -1.33 -43.26 -10.48
CA TYR A 434 -2.63 -43.73 -10.98
C TYR A 434 -3.83 -43.28 -10.14
N ASN A 435 -3.73 -43.43 -8.81
CA ASN A 435 -4.82 -43.16 -7.87
C ASN A 435 -5.19 -41.67 -7.86
N GLN A 436 -4.29 -40.78 -8.28
CA GLN A 436 -4.54 -39.34 -8.37
C GLN A 436 -5.44 -38.98 -9.55
N LEU A 437 -5.46 -39.80 -10.60
CA LEU A 437 -6.26 -39.61 -11.81
C LEU A 437 -7.61 -40.31 -11.74
N GLN A 438 -7.85 -41.14 -10.73
CA GLN A 438 -9.14 -41.82 -10.55
C GLN A 438 -10.25 -40.77 -10.36
N GLY A 439 -11.32 -40.90 -11.13
CA GLY A 439 -12.47 -40.00 -11.04
C GLY A 439 -12.29 -38.67 -11.78
N ALA A 440 -11.19 -38.43 -12.50
CA ALA A 440 -11.08 -37.32 -13.43
C ALA A 440 -12.20 -37.38 -14.49
N LEU A 441 -12.72 -36.23 -14.90
CA LEU A 441 -13.86 -36.13 -15.83
C LEU A 441 -13.46 -36.53 -17.27
N SER A 442 -12.24 -36.19 -17.67
CA SER A 442 -11.68 -36.56 -18.96
C SER A 442 -10.17 -36.63 -18.85
N ILE A 443 -9.59 -37.71 -19.37
CA ILE A 443 -8.15 -37.91 -19.52
C ILE A 443 -7.76 -38.14 -20.99
N GLN A 444 -8.67 -37.90 -21.92
CA GLN A 444 -8.42 -38.12 -23.33
C GLN A 444 -7.27 -37.22 -23.81
N ASP A 445 -6.37 -37.78 -24.61
CA ASP A 445 -5.16 -37.19 -25.14
C ASP A 445 -4.15 -36.72 -24.08
N VAL A 446 -4.29 -37.17 -22.82
CA VAL A 446 -3.30 -36.88 -21.77
C VAL A 446 -1.97 -37.57 -22.08
N VAL A 447 -0.87 -36.83 -22.03
CA VAL A 447 0.49 -37.41 -22.08
C VAL A 447 0.90 -37.82 -20.66
N LEU A 448 1.08 -39.10 -20.42
CA LEU A 448 1.51 -39.64 -19.12
C LEU A 448 3.04 -39.58 -18.95
N PRO A 449 3.57 -39.76 -17.72
CA PRO A 449 5.02 -39.64 -17.45
C PRO A 449 5.92 -40.60 -18.25
N ASN A 450 5.36 -41.73 -18.70
CA ASN A 450 6.01 -42.70 -19.58
C ASN A 450 5.88 -42.38 -21.08
N ARG A 451 5.42 -41.17 -21.44
CA ARG A 451 5.12 -40.68 -22.81
C ARG A 451 3.99 -41.40 -23.53
N THR A 452 3.17 -42.18 -22.83
CA THR A 452 1.98 -42.78 -23.44
C THR A 452 0.84 -41.76 -23.46
N LEU A 453 0.11 -41.72 -24.57
CA LEU A 453 -1.13 -40.97 -24.69
C LEU A 453 -2.29 -41.79 -24.14
N ALA A 454 -3.10 -41.17 -23.28
CA ALA A 454 -4.37 -41.73 -22.85
C ALA A 454 -5.40 -41.51 -23.96
N HIS A 455 -5.70 -42.54 -24.76
CA HIS A 455 -6.56 -42.40 -25.93
C HIS A 455 -8.06 -42.61 -25.67
N ASP A 456 -8.42 -43.20 -24.53
CA ASP A 456 -9.81 -43.41 -24.10
C ASP A 456 -10.07 -42.64 -22.80
N THR A 457 -11.31 -42.15 -22.64
CA THR A 457 -11.82 -41.59 -21.39
C THR A 457 -11.71 -42.54 -20.19
N ASN A 458 -11.41 -43.83 -20.46
CA ASN A 458 -11.49 -44.96 -19.54
C ASN A 458 -10.23 -45.85 -19.46
N LEU A 459 -9.04 -45.32 -19.75
CA LEU A 459 -7.85 -45.89 -19.10
C LEU A 459 -7.96 -45.45 -17.63
N ILE A 460 -8.57 -46.22 -16.71
CA ILE A 460 -8.09 -47.57 -16.43
C ILE A 460 -9.16 -48.54 -15.86
N ASN A 461 -9.18 -49.77 -16.39
CA ASN A 461 -9.26 -50.99 -15.57
C ASN A 461 -8.65 -52.21 -16.29
N ASN A 462 -7.81 -53.00 -15.59
CA ASN A 462 -7.21 -54.30 -15.98
C ASN A 462 -7.74 -54.95 -17.29
N GLY A 463 -7.37 -54.44 -18.46
CA GLY A 463 -7.60 -55.10 -19.75
C GLY A 463 -9.06 -55.40 -20.15
N HIS A 464 -10.08 -54.76 -19.55
CA HIS A 464 -11.48 -54.93 -19.96
C HIS A 464 -12.25 -53.61 -19.98
N ALA A 465 -13.08 -53.41 -21.02
CA ALA A 465 -13.94 -52.25 -21.18
C ALA A 465 -15.02 -52.19 -20.08
N ASP A 466 -15.06 -51.08 -19.35
CA ASP A 466 -16.05 -50.78 -18.31
C ASP A 466 -17.10 -49.77 -18.83
N CYS A 467 -18.39 -50.12 -18.71
CA CYS A 467 -19.54 -49.29 -19.06
C CYS A 467 -19.78 -48.11 -18.06
N SER A 468 -18.83 -47.83 -17.16
CA SER A 468 -18.63 -46.49 -16.59
C SER A 468 -18.23 -45.45 -17.66
N ALA A 469 -17.83 -45.91 -18.86
CA ALA A 469 -17.69 -45.13 -20.07
C ALA A 469 -19.04 -44.53 -20.44
N SER A 470 -19.22 -43.25 -20.12
CA SER A 470 -20.19 -42.44 -20.82
C SER A 470 -19.82 -42.46 -22.31
N SER A 471 -20.51 -43.29 -23.10
CA SER A 471 -20.64 -43.15 -24.54
C SER A 471 -21.33 -41.82 -24.80
N VAL A 472 -20.54 -40.77 -24.71
CA VAL A 472 -20.93 -39.39 -24.96
C VAL A 472 -19.99 -38.86 -26.03
N ASP A 473 -19.68 -39.72 -27.01
CA ASP A 473 -19.15 -39.24 -28.28
C ASP A 473 -20.16 -38.23 -28.84
N GLY A 474 -19.70 -36.98 -28.89
CA GLY A 474 -20.45 -35.85 -29.41
C GLY A 474 -21.18 -34.98 -28.38
N TRP A 475 -21.34 -35.32 -27.09
CA TRP A 475 -22.01 -34.39 -26.16
C TRP A 475 -21.06 -33.54 -25.32
N THR A 476 -21.39 -32.26 -25.20
CA THR A 476 -20.71 -31.23 -24.42
C THR A 476 -21.65 -30.73 -23.32
N LEU A 477 -21.22 -30.83 -22.07
CA LEU A 477 -21.92 -30.19 -20.93
C LEU A 477 -21.70 -28.68 -21.01
N LEU A 478 -22.79 -27.94 -21.17
CA LEU A 478 -22.76 -26.48 -21.22
C LEU A 478 -22.89 -25.86 -19.82
N ARG A 479 -23.74 -26.44 -18.96
CA ARG A 479 -24.03 -25.98 -17.59
C ARG A 479 -24.51 -27.15 -16.70
N GLY A 480 -24.21 -27.12 -15.40
CA GLY A 480 -24.62 -28.14 -14.40
C GLY A 480 -23.53 -29.17 -14.07
N ASP A 481 -23.85 -30.09 -13.15
CA ASP A 481 -23.06 -31.23 -12.70
C ASP A 481 -23.69 -32.54 -13.23
N ILE A 482 -22.86 -33.55 -13.51
CA ILE A 482 -23.32 -34.92 -13.79
C ILE A 482 -23.25 -35.71 -12.50
N THR A 483 -24.37 -36.31 -12.08
CA THR A 483 -24.40 -37.30 -11.00
C THR A 483 -24.72 -38.67 -11.57
N THR A 484 -23.86 -39.64 -11.27
CA THR A 484 -23.96 -41.01 -11.76
C THR A 484 -25.07 -41.76 -11.03
N VAL A 485 -25.98 -42.42 -11.75
CA VAL A 485 -26.98 -43.30 -11.12
C VAL A 485 -27.11 -44.61 -11.89
N MET A 486 -26.60 -45.65 -11.21
CA MET A 486 -26.88 -47.08 -11.37
C MET A 486 -26.72 -47.73 -12.75
N PHE A 487 -25.79 -48.68 -12.78
CA PHE A 487 -25.70 -49.72 -13.80
C PHE A 487 -26.85 -50.72 -13.62
N ASP A 488 -27.73 -50.81 -14.62
CA ASP A 488 -28.65 -51.95 -14.75
C ASP A 488 -27.96 -53.04 -15.57
N ALA A 489 -27.43 -54.04 -14.87
CA ALA A 489 -26.67 -55.14 -15.45
C ALA A 489 -27.45 -55.94 -16.52
N SER A 490 -28.77 -55.80 -16.57
CA SER A 490 -29.62 -56.54 -17.50
C SER A 490 -29.81 -55.86 -18.85
N SER A 491 -29.60 -54.54 -18.97
CA SER A 491 -30.03 -53.78 -20.16
C SER A 491 -28.91 -53.08 -20.94
N ALA A 492 -27.64 -53.15 -20.47
CA ALA A 492 -26.49 -52.47 -21.07
C ALA A 492 -26.68 -50.95 -21.31
N ASN A 493 -27.69 -50.34 -20.67
CA ASN A 493 -28.00 -48.92 -20.80
C ASN A 493 -27.36 -48.13 -19.66
N CYS A 494 -26.60 -47.08 -20.00
CA CYS A 494 -26.07 -46.14 -19.02
C CYS A 494 -27.11 -45.04 -18.71
N ARG A 495 -27.36 -44.74 -17.43
CA ARG A 495 -28.24 -43.65 -16.99
C ARG A 495 -27.42 -42.60 -16.24
N PHE A 496 -27.66 -41.33 -16.59
CA PHE A 496 -27.01 -40.18 -15.95
C PHE A 496 -28.08 -39.19 -15.50
N GLN A 497 -27.84 -38.55 -14.36
CA GLN A 497 -28.67 -37.48 -13.85
C GLN A 497 -27.90 -36.17 -13.94
N LEU A 498 -28.56 -35.11 -14.39
CA LEU A 498 -27.98 -33.77 -14.40
C LEU A 498 -28.49 -32.98 -13.19
N GLN A 499 -27.58 -32.36 -12.46
CA GLN A 499 -27.87 -31.55 -11.29
C GLN A 499 -27.40 -30.11 -11.54
N SER A 500 -28.23 -29.12 -11.24
CA SER A 500 -27.83 -27.70 -11.33
C SER A 500 -28.58 -26.94 -10.24
N PHE A 501 -27.87 -26.09 -9.52
CA PHE A 501 -28.40 -25.40 -8.34
C PHE A 501 -29.10 -24.08 -8.66
N ASP A 502 -28.84 -23.50 -9.84
CA ASP A 502 -29.26 -22.12 -10.15
C ASP A 502 -30.05 -21.99 -11.45
N ILE A 503 -29.46 -22.33 -12.60
CA ILE A 503 -29.97 -21.94 -13.95
C ILE A 503 -30.38 -23.12 -14.85
N GLY A 504 -30.49 -24.32 -14.26
CA GLY A 504 -30.72 -25.57 -14.98
C GLY A 504 -29.42 -26.18 -15.54
N ALA A 505 -29.46 -27.49 -15.82
CA ALA A 505 -28.35 -28.21 -16.44
C ALA A 505 -28.61 -28.35 -17.95
N ALA A 506 -27.56 -28.20 -18.77
CA ALA A 506 -27.66 -28.23 -20.21
C ALA A 506 -26.50 -29.01 -20.81
N MET A 507 -26.81 -29.95 -21.71
CA MET A 507 -25.85 -30.65 -22.57
C MET A 507 -26.22 -30.42 -24.02
N LYS A 508 -25.23 -30.39 -24.91
CA LYS A 508 -25.39 -30.23 -26.34
C LYS A 508 -24.66 -31.35 -27.05
N GLN A 509 -25.30 -32.03 -28.00
CA GLN A 509 -24.58 -32.94 -28.90
C GLN A 509 -24.23 -32.25 -30.22
N HIS A 510 -23.00 -32.38 -30.69
CA HIS A 510 -22.63 -32.17 -32.09
C HIS A 510 -22.58 -33.52 -32.80
N VAL A 511 -23.55 -33.76 -33.69
CA VAL A 511 -23.57 -34.96 -34.52
C VAL A 511 -22.90 -34.63 -35.85
N ASN A 512 -21.76 -35.27 -36.13
CA ASN A 512 -21.04 -35.13 -37.39
C ASN A 512 -21.44 -36.27 -38.34
N LEU A 513 -22.41 -36.01 -39.23
CA LEU A 513 -22.80 -37.00 -40.25
C LEU A 513 -21.87 -36.85 -41.46
N SER A 514 -20.78 -37.61 -41.49
CA SER A 514 -19.91 -37.66 -42.67
C SER A 514 -19.70 -39.08 -43.22
N HIS A 515 -20.11 -39.22 -44.48
CA HIS A 515 -19.71 -40.14 -45.54
C HIS A 515 -19.85 -41.66 -45.36
N LYS A 516 -21.04 -42.19 -45.73
CA LYS A 516 -21.15 -43.13 -46.86
C LYS A 516 -22.62 -43.30 -47.34
N TRP A 517 -22.84 -42.80 -48.56
CA TRP A 517 -23.88 -43.13 -49.54
C TRP A 517 -25.32 -42.59 -49.38
N ASP A 518 -25.82 -42.17 -50.55
CA ASP A 518 -27.16 -41.85 -51.03
C ASP A 518 -27.89 -40.55 -50.63
N SER A 519 -27.63 -39.53 -51.45
CA SER A 519 -28.61 -38.70 -52.20
C SER A 519 -29.88 -38.17 -51.53
N ASP A 520 -29.84 -37.76 -50.26
CA ASP A 520 -30.69 -36.67 -49.77
C ASP A 520 -29.98 -35.92 -48.64
N SER A 521 -29.61 -34.67 -48.92
CA SER A 521 -29.01 -33.73 -47.98
C SER A 521 -29.90 -33.49 -46.76
N TRP A 522 -29.39 -33.76 -45.56
CA TRP A 522 -29.96 -33.23 -44.32
C TRP A 522 -29.24 -31.93 -43.96
N PRO A 523 -29.90 -30.76 -44.02
CA PRO A 523 -29.31 -29.52 -43.55
C PRO A 523 -29.51 -29.48 -42.03
N TYR A 524 -28.45 -29.76 -41.26
CA TYR A 524 -28.33 -29.45 -39.84
C TYR A 524 -29.47 -29.95 -38.92
N SER A 525 -29.25 -31.05 -38.20
CA SER A 525 -30.08 -31.42 -37.05
C SER A 525 -29.50 -30.84 -35.77
N GLU A 526 -30.18 -29.86 -35.16
CA GLU A 526 -29.91 -29.37 -33.81
C GLU A 526 -30.91 -30.00 -32.83
N ALA A 527 -30.41 -30.71 -31.82
CA ALA A 527 -31.22 -31.17 -30.70
C ALA A 527 -30.98 -30.24 -29.50
N VAL A 528 -31.91 -29.31 -29.25
CA VAL A 528 -31.90 -28.44 -28.07
C VAL A 528 -32.86 -29.00 -27.03
N LEU A 529 -32.32 -29.57 -25.95
CA LEU A 529 -33.12 -29.99 -24.80
C LEU A 529 -33.27 -28.80 -23.83
N ARG A 530 -34.51 -28.34 -23.62
CA ARG A 530 -34.85 -27.32 -22.61
C ARG A 530 -35.72 -27.96 -21.53
N GLY A 531 -35.18 -28.09 -20.32
CA GLY A 531 -35.93 -28.47 -19.12
C GLY A 531 -36.20 -27.25 -18.23
N HIS A 532 -37.42 -27.12 -17.71
CA HIS A 532 -37.75 -26.21 -16.61
C HIS A 532 -37.76 -26.96 -15.27
N THR A 533 -37.55 -26.16 -14.22
CA THR A 533 -37.01 -26.41 -12.88
C THR A 533 -37.74 -27.37 -11.94
N SER A 534 -36.98 -27.79 -10.92
CA SER A 534 -37.32 -28.47 -9.65
C SER A 534 -37.29 -30.00 -9.68
N ILE A 535 -36.12 -30.53 -9.31
CA ILE A 535 -35.81 -31.94 -8.98
C ILE A 535 -35.67 -32.88 -10.19
N GLY A 536 -34.41 -33.26 -10.45
CA GLY A 536 -34.02 -34.44 -11.22
C GLY A 536 -34.45 -34.47 -12.69
N VAL A 537 -33.56 -34.06 -13.60
CA VAL A 537 -33.73 -34.33 -15.04
C VAL A 537 -33.10 -35.68 -15.36
N SER A 538 -33.93 -36.65 -15.76
CA SER A 538 -33.48 -37.93 -16.33
C SER A 538 -33.61 -37.86 -17.84
N ILE A 539 -32.49 -38.03 -18.56
CA ILE A 539 -32.46 -38.02 -20.02
C ILE A 539 -32.24 -39.45 -20.48
N GLN A 540 -33.25 -40.04 -21.12
CA GLN A 540 -33.15 -41.37 -21.73
C GLN A 540 -33.28 -41.22 -23.25
N LEU A 541 -32.18 -41.44 -23.97
CA LEU A 541 -32.18 -41.50 -25.43
C LEU A 541 -32.44 -42.94 -25.86
N THR A 542 -33.67 -43.22 -26.27
CA THR A 542 -34.07 -44.55 -26.77
C THR A 542 -33.80 -44.65 -28.27
N GLY A 543 -32.52 -44.55 -28.67
CA GLY A 543 -32.03 -44.79 -30.03
C GLY A 543 -32.42 -43.74 -31.09
N ILE A 544 -31.66 -43.70 -32.18
CA ILE A 544 -32.06 -43.08 -33.45
C ILE A 544 -32.41 -44.22 -34.39
N ILE A 545 -33.69 -44.53 -34.52
CA ILE A 545 -34.19 -45.58 -35.41
C ILE A 545 -34.84 -44.89 -36.62
N ASN A 546 -34.66 -45.48 -37.79
CA ASN A 546 -34.95 -44.87 -39.10
C ASN A 546 -36.45 -44.75 -39.45
N GLU A 547 -37.35 -44.76 -38.46
CA GLU A 547 -38.77 -44.57 -38.70
C GLU A 547 -39.32 -43.44 -37.83
N ARG A 548 -40.10 -42.59 -38.50
CA ARG A 548 -40.65 -41.33 -38.03
C ARG A 548 -41.35 -41.51 -36.67
N TYR A 549 -41.23 -40.49 -35.81
CA TYR A 549 -41.83 -40.29 -34.47
C TYR A 549 -40.95 -40.65 -33.26
N ILE A 550 -40.39 -39.61 -32.63
CA ILE A 550 -39.99 -39.67 -31.22
C ILE A 550 -41.27 -39.53 -30.38
N TYR A 551 -41.79 -40.66 -29.87
CA TYR A 551 -42.81 -40.66 -28.83
C TYR A 551 -42.13 -40.54 -27.46
N ALA A 552 -42.55 -39.56 -26.66
CA ALA A 552 -42.24 -39.52 -25.23
C ALA A 552 -43.41 -40.13 -24.45
N PRO A 553 -43.33 -41.36 -23.91
CA PRO A 553 -44.32 -41.84 -22.97
C PRO A 553 -43.87 -41.55 -21.53
N LYS A 554 -44.78 -40.92 -20.79
CA LYS A 554 -44.92 -40.82 -19.32
C LYS A 554 -44.18 -39.70 -18.58
N ARG A 555 -45.01 -38.74 -18.15
CA ARG A 555 -44.92 -38.05 -16.85
C ARG A 555 -44.67 -39.04 -15.71
N LEU A 556 -43.63 -38.81 -14.91
CA LEU A 556 -43.60 -39.25 -13.51
C LEU A 556 -43.88 -38.02 -12.65
N SER A 557 -45.10 -37.95 -12.14
CA SER A 557 -45.52 -37.01 -11.11
C SER A 557 -45.19 -37.56 -9.73
N ASN A 558 -44.66 -36.68 -8.86
CA ASN A 558 -44.63 -36.70 -7.40
C ASN A 558 -44.35 -38.03 -6.67
N LEU A 559 -43.17 -38.11 -6.05
CA LEU A 559 -42.99 -38.36 -4.62
C LEU A 559 -41.59 -37.93 -4.18
#